data_AF-A0A9P5QFZ3-F1
#
_entry.id   AF-A0A9P5QFZ3-F1
#
_cell.length_a   1.000
_cell.length_b   1.000
_cell.length_c   1.000
_cell.angle_alpha   90.00
_cell.angle_beta   90.00
_cell.angle_gamma   90.00
#
_symmetry.space_group_name_H-M   'P 1'
#
loop_
_entity.id
_entity.type
_entity.pdbx_description
1 polymer ?
#
loop_
_entity_poly.entity_id
_entity_poly.type
_entity_poly.pdbx_seq_one_letter_code
_entity_poly.pdbx_strand_id
1 'polypeptide(L)'
;MPKSAAVQASIPTQTINQFWLWAKTPSKDFAGGPRTGKWMLFYDKTVLNDKWAIVKELVEQDLLGGLAKCSTAKEGPNATDLKSGVIIVYTSDYLDQEEVYKVGTTLHERTQYNKT
;
A
#
# COMPACT_ATOMS: atom_id res chain seq x y z
N MET A 1 4.75 30.90 -2.47
CA MET A 1 3.67 29.92 -2.74
C MET A 1 3.92 29.26 -4.09
N PRO A 2 4.41 28.01 -4.19
CA PRO A 2 4.27 27.27 -5.42
C PRO A 2 3.04 26.36 -5.39
N LYS A 3 2.45 26.28 -6.58
CA LYS A 3 1.17 25.68 -6.93
C LYS A 3 1.14 24.16 -6.68
N SER A 4 -0.04 23.71 -6.25
CA SER A 4 -0.49 22.32 -6.22
C SER A 4 -0.07 21.58 -7.49
N ALA A 5 0.87 20.64 -7.37
CA ALA A 5 1.10 19.64 -8.38
C ALA A 5 -0.02 18.61 -8.23
N ALA A 6 -0.87 18.47 -9.25
CA ALA A 6 -1.71 17.31 -9.38
C ALA A 6 -0.81 16.08 -9.19
N VAL A 7 -1.06 15.30 -8.14
CA VAL A 7 -0.31 14.08 -7.84
C VAL A 7 -0.60 13.13 -8.98
N GLN A 8 0.27 13.14 -10.00
CA GLN A 8 0.22 12.19 -11.08
C GLN A 8 0.21 10.81 -10.45
N ALA A 9 -0.89 10.06 -10.63
CA ALA A 9 -1.04 8.74 -10.07
C ALA A 9 0.13 7.88 -10.59
N SER A 10 1.10 7.65 -9.71
CA SER A 10 2.33 6.96 -10.06
C SER A 10 2.02 5.49 -10.30
N ILE A 11 2.35 5.01 -11.49
CA ILE A 11 2.13 3.63 -11.91
C ILE A 11 3.31 2.78 -11.39
N PRO A 12 3.10 1.82 -10.47
CA PRO A 12 4.18 1.04 -9.86
C PRO A 12 5.14 0.42 -10.87
N THR A 13 4.62 -0.26 -11.89
CA THR A 13 5.46 -0.99 -12.87
C THR A 13 6.17 -0.09 -13.89
N GLN A 14 5.89 1.21 -13.91
CA GLN A 14 6.60 2.19 -14.74
C GLN A 14 7.50 3.11 -13.91
N THR A 15 7.41 3.03 -12.58
CA THR A 15 8.20 3.85 -11.68
C THR A 15 9.59 3.23 -11.50
N ILE A 16 10.62 3.86 -12.08
CA ILE A 16 12.01 3.34 -12.06
C ILE A 16 12.97 4.17 -11.19
N ASN A 17 12.55 5.35 -10.75
CA ASN A 17 13.43 6.29 -10.02
C ASN A 17 13.34 6.14 -8.48
N GLN A 18 12.30 5.50 -7.96
CA GLN A 18 12.02 5.34 -6.52
C GLN A 18 11.65 3.89 -6.23
N PHE A 19 12.02 3.37 -5.06
CA PHE A 19 11.69 2.00 -4.64
C PHE A 19 10.24 1.84 -4.16
N TRP A 20 9.64 2.92 -3.65
CA TRP A 20 8.35 2.89 -2.98
C TRP A 20 7.47 4.04 -3.46
N LEU A 21 6.24 3.71 -3.83
CA LEU A 21 5.13 4.67 -3.91
C LEU A 21 4.37 4.63 -2.58
N TRP A 22 3.88 5.78 -2.14
CA TRP A 22 3.21 5.92 -0.84
C TRP A 22 1.80 6.45 -1.01
N ALA A 23 0.90 5.99 -0.15
CA ALA A 23 -0.44 6.52 0.05
C ALA A 23 -0.63 6.80 1.53
N LYS A 24 -1.24 7.94 1.87
CA LYS A 24 -1.51 8.35 3.25
C LYS A 24 -2.94 8.81 3.37
N THR A 25 -3.56 8.53 4.51
CA THR A 25 -4.82 9.17 4.86
C THR A 25 -4.66 10.69 4.98
N PRO A 26 -5.66 11.48 4.57
CA PRO A 26 -5.70 12.91 4.86
C PRO A 26 -6.05 13.25 6.31
N SER A 27 -6.71 12.35 7.06
CA SER A 27 -7.31 12.67 8.36
C SER A 27 -6.45 12.31 9.58
N LYS A 28 -5.43 11.47 9.41
CA LYS A 28 -4.56 11.03 10.51
C LYS A 28 -3.09 11.23 10.17
N ASP A 29 -2.33 11.72 11.15
CA ASP A 29 -0.88 11.62 11.08
C ASP A 29 -0.47 10.22 11.53
N PHE A 30 -0.09 9.37 10.58
CA PHE A 30 0.36 8.01 10.88
C PHE A 30 1.78 8.04 11.44
N ALA A 31 1.91 7.89 12.75
CA ALA A 31 3.18 7.73 13.44
C ALA A 31 3.48 6.24 13.67
N GLY A 32 4.52 5.73 13.01
CA GLY A 32 4.99 4.37 13.26
C GLY A 32 5.58 4.22 14.67
N GLY A 33 5.43 3.04 15.27
CA GLY A 33 5.98 2.70 16.58
C GLY A 33 6.18 1.18 16.77
N PRO A 34 6.61 0.73 17.96
CA PRO A 34 6.88 -0.69 18.24
C PRO A 34 5.65 -1.60 18.09
N ARG A 35 4.45 -1.02 18.16
CA ARG A 35 3.16 -1.72 18.00
C ARG A 35 2.62 -1.68 16.58
N THR A 36 3.29 -1.01 15.64
CA THR A 36 2.83 -0.94 14.26
C THR A 36 2.76 -2.32 13.62
N GLY A 37 1.58 -2.68 13.12
CA GLY A 37 1.35 -3.88 12.33
C GLY A 37 1.48 -3.61 10.83
N LYS A 38 1.53 -4.68 10.04
CA LYS A 38 1.48 -4.59 8.58
C LYS A 38 0.81 -5.80 7.94
N TRP A 39 -0.02 -5.53 6.95
CA TRP A 39 -0.48 -6.50 5.98
C TRP A 39 0.40 -6.42 4.73
N MET A 40 0.81 -7.57 4.20
CA MET A 40 1.63 -7.66 3.00
C MET A 40 0.89 -8.46 1.94
N LEU A 41 0.57 -7.82 0.82
CA LEU A 41 -0.10 -8.42 -0.32
C LEU A 41 0.87 -8.53 -1.48
N PHE A 42 1.13 -9.75 -1.94
CA PHE A 42 2.01 -10.02 -3.06
C PHE A 42 1.20 -10.27 -4.32
N TYR A 43 1.54 -9.58 -5.40
CA TYR A 43 0.82 -9.65 -6.68
C TYR A 43 1.78 -9.83 -7.83
N ASP A 44 1.37 -10.55 -8.86
CA ASP A 44 2.04 -10.51 -10.16
C ASP A 44 2.04 -9.06 -10.69
N LYS A 45 3.15 -8.63 -11.28
CA LYS A 45 3.31 -7.27 -11.83
C LYS A 45 2.26 -6.92 -12.90
N THR A 46 1.68 -7.91 -13.59
CA THR A 46 0.59 -7.70 -14.55
C THR A 46 -0.67 -7.10 -13.94
N VAL A 47 -0.93 -7.34 -12.65
CA VAL A 47 -2.11 -6.80 -11.93
C VAL A 47 -1.74 -5.79 -10.84
N LEU A 48 -0.46 -5.61 -10.53
CA LEU A 48 0.02 -4.78 -9.43
C LEU A 48 -0.47 -3.33 -9.51
N ASN A 49 -0.51 -2.74 -10.70
CA ASN A 49 -0.96 -1.35 -10.88
C ASN A 49 -2.42 -1.16 -10.45
N ASP A 50 -3.29 -2.09 -10.87
CA ASP A 50 -4.72 -2.02 -10.56
C ASP A 50 -4.97 -2.25 -9.07
N LYS A 51 -4.27 -3.23 -8.49
CA LYS A 51 -4.37 -3.51 -7.05
C LYS A 51 -3.83 -2.35 -6.21
N TRP A 52 -2.78 -1.69 -6.67
CA TRP A 52 -2.26 -0.48 -6.02
C TRP A 52 -3.24 0.68 -6.11
N ALA A 53 -3.87 0.91 -7.27
CA ALA A 53 -4.88 1.96 -7.41
C ALA A 53 -6.02 1.78 -6.40
N ILE A 54 -6.53 0.55 -6.25
CA ILE A 54 -7.57 0.22 -5.25
C ILE A 54 -7.09 0.52 -3.83
N VAL A 55 -5.91 0.03 -3.43
CA VAL A 55 -5.41 0.24 -2.06
C VAL A 55 -5.14 1.71 -1.78
N LYS A 56 -4.56 2.43 -2.75
CA LYS A 56 -4.30 3.87 -2.65
C LYS A 56 -5.60 4.63 -2.40
N GLU A 57 -6.63 4.39 -3.21
CA GLU A 57 -7.93 5.03 -3.07
C GLU A 57 -8.55 4.76 -1.69
N LEU A 58 -8.51 3.50 -1.23
CA LEU A 58 -9.06 3.13 0.07
C LEU A 58 -8.33 3.80 1.25
N VAL A 59 -7.00 3.98 1.17
CA VAL A 59 -6.23 4.72 2.18
C VAL A 59 -6.58 6.21 2.14
N GLU A 60 -6.69 6.81 0.96
CA GLU A 60 -7.05 8.22 0.78
C GLU A 60 -8.51 8.51 1.21
N GLN A 61 -9.37 7.50 1.24
CA GLN A 61 -10.75 7.55 1.73
C GLN A 61 -10.91 7.14 3.21
N ASP A 62 -9.82 6.94 3.96
CA ASP A 62 -9.88 6.53 5.38
C ASP A 62 -10.53 5.15 5.65
N LEU A 63 -10.58 4.29 4.63
CA LEU A 63 -11.18 2.96 4.72
C LEU A 63 -10.17 1.87 5.13
N LEU A 64 -8.88 2.15 5.02
CA LEU A 64 -7.78 1.30 5.50
C LEU A 64 -6.98 2.04 6.59
N GLY A 65 -5.95 1.37 7.13
CA GLY A 65 -5.00 2.01 8.04
C GLY A 65 -4.33 3.24 7.39
N GLY A 66 -3.66 4.08 8.21
CA GLY A 66 -3.28 5.43 7.79
C GLY A 66 -2.13 5.54 6.78
N LEU A 67 -1.46 4.44 6.43
CA LEU A 67 -0.28 4.45 5.57
C LEU A 67 -0.20 3.17 4.75
N ALA A 68 0.08 3.31 3.46
CA ALA A 68 0.43 2.19 2.59
C ALA A 68 1.61 2.53 1.68
N LYS A 69 2.30 1.48 1.21
CA LYS A 69 3.32 1.61 0.18
C LYS A 69 3.31 0.45 -0.80
N CYS A 70 3.71 0.73 -2.04
CA CYS A 70 3.85 -0.25 -3.10
C CYS A 70 5.28 -0.27 -3.63
N SER A 71 5.83 -1.47 -3.82
CA SER A 71 7.09 -1.64 -4.55
C SER A 71 6.93 -1.20 -6.01
N THR A 72 8.02 -0.81 -6.64
CA THR A 72 8.01 -0.29 -8.01
C THR A 72 8.77 -1.21 -8.96
N ALA A 73 8.94 -0.77 -10.22
CA ALA A 73 9.83 -1.43 -11.17
C ALA A 73 11.32 -1.29 -10.80
N LYS A 74 11.67 -0.36 -9.91
CA LYS A 74 13.03 -0.26 -9.37
C LYS A 74 13.26 -1.42 -8.40
N GLU A 75 14.13 -2.35 -8.79
CA GLU A 75 14.48 -3.53 -8.01
C GLU A 75 15.05 -3.13 -6.64
N GLY A 76 14.38 -3.56 -5.56
CA GLY A 76 14.86 -3.36 -4.21
C GLY A 76 16.00 -4.34 -3.88
N PRO A 77 16.92 -3.99 -2.97
CA PRO A 77 18.03 -4.87 -2.58
C PRO A 77 17.58 -6.20 -1.94
N ASN A 78 16.32 -6.26 -1.49
CA ASN A 78 15.73 -7.44 -0.84
C ASN A 78 14.71 -8.16 -1.76
N ALA A 79 14.60 -7.79 -3.03
CA ALA A 79 13.67 -8.44 -3.95
C ALA A 79 14.20 -9.83 -4.31
N THR A 80 13.47 -10.87 -3.91
CA THR A 80 13.78 -12.26 -4.22
C THR A 80 13.02 -12.80 -5.44
N ASP A 81 12.00 -12.07 -5.90
CA ASP A 81 11.20 -12.38 -7.08
C ASP A 81 10.99 -11.11 -7.93
N LEU A 82 11.35 -11.19 -9.21
CA LEU A 82 11.23 -10.11 -10.17
C LEU A 82 9.85 -10.06 -10.84
N LYS A 83 9.04 -11.13 -10.74
CA LYS A 83 7.70 -11.20 -11.34
C LYS A 83 6.62 -10.63 -10.42
N SER A 84 6.84 -10.68 -9.12
CA SER A 84 5.91 -10.14 -8.13
C SER A 84 6.29 -8.73 -7.67
N GLY A 85 5.28 -7.99 -7.22
CA GLY A 85 5.42 -6.79 -6.40
C GLY A 85 4.67 -6.95 -5.09
N VAL A 86 4.94 -6.06 -4.13
CA VAL A 86 4.30 -6.06 -2.81
C VAL A 86 3.62 -4.72 -2.54
N ILE A 87 2.39 -4.81 -2.03
CA ILE A 87 1.68 -3.71 -1.40
C ILE A 87 1.68 -3.97 0.11
N ILE A 88 2.09 -2.98 0.88
CA ILE A 88 2.16 -3.03 2.34
C ILE A 88 1.19 -1.99 2.90
N VAL A 89 0.27 -2.43 3.75
CA VAL A 89 -0.69 -1.57 4.44
C VAL A 89 -0.44 -1.66 5.94
N TYR A 90 -0.26 -0.52 6.60
CA TYR A 90 0.11 -0.46 8.01
C TYR A 90 -1.11 -0.28 8.91
N THR A 91 -1.08 -0.92 10.08
CA THR A 91 -1.99 -0.65 11.20
C THR A 91 -1.21 0.01 12.33
N SER A 92 -1.87 0.88 13.10
CA SER A 92 -1.15 1.68 14.11
C SER A 92 -0.72 0.83 15.29
N ASP A 93 -1.56 -0.15 15.64
CA ASP A 93 -1.38 -1.04 16.78
C ASP A 93 -1.86 -2.46 16.43
N TYR A 94 -0.95 -3.44 16.40
CA TYR A 94 -1.31 -4.82 16.10
C TYR A 94 -2.13 -5.50 17.21
N LEU A 95 -2.19 -4.92 18.41
CA LEU A 95 -3.03 -5.41 19.51
C LEU A 95 -4.47 -4.88 19.42
N ASP A 96 -4.72 -3.85 18.60
CA ASP A 96 -6.07 -3.47 18.20
C ASP A 96 -6.60 -4.49 17.19
N GLN A 97 -7.12 -5.59 17.72
CA GLN A 97 -7.62 -6.70 16.91
C GLN A 97 -8.78 -6.29 16.01
N GLU A 98 -9.56 -5.27 16.40
CA GLU A 98 -10.67 -4.76 15.60
C GLU A 98 -10.15 -4.01 14.38
N GLU A 99 -9.19 -3.09 14.53
CA GLU A 99 -8.54 -2.40 13.41
C GLU A 99 -7.86 -3.41 12.49
N VAL A 100 -7.08 -4.33 13.06
CA VAL A 100 -6.35 -5.35 12.29
C VAL A 100 -7.30 -6.21 11.46
N TYR A 101 -8.40 -6.67 12.06
CA TYR A 101 -9.41 -7.48 11.38
C TYR A 101 -10.12 -6.69 10.29
N LYS A 102 -10.60 -5.47 10.59
CA LYS A 102 -11.29 -4.60 9.64
C LYS A 102 -10.43 -4.28 8.42
N VAL A 103 -9.14 -3.99 8.63
CA VAL A 103 -8.20 -3.75 7.52
C VAL A 103 -8.01 -5.03 6.70
N GLY A 104 -7.83 -6.18 7.36
CA GLY A 104 -7.68 -7.47 6.68
C GLY A 104 -8.89 -7.85 5.82
N THR A 105 -10.11 -7.71 6.34
CA THR A 105 -11.34 -8.02 5.60
C THR A 105 -11.57 -7.06 4.44
N THR A 106 -11.40 -5.74 4.68
CA THR A 106 -11.53 -4.73 3.62
C THR A 106 -10.54 -4.99 2.49
N LEU A 107 -9.30 -5.34 2.82
CA LEU A 107 -8.30 -5.71 1.82
C LEU A 107 -8.74 -6.93 1.02
N HIS A 108 -9.16 -8.01 1.69
CA HIS A 108 -9.60 -9.23 1.03
C HIS A 108 -10.77 -8.97 0.06
N GLU A 109 -11.82 -8.30 0.53
CA GLU A 109 -13.04 -8.04 -0.25
C GLU A 109 -12.79 -7.10 -1.43
N ARG A 110 -12.06 -6.00 -1.20
CA ARG A 110 -11.91 -4.93 -2.21
C ARG A 110 -10.83 -5.26 -3.24
N THR A 111 -9.80 -5.99 -2.86
CA THR A 111 -8.74 -6.39 -3.78
C THR A 111 -8.98 -7.74 -4.43
N GLN A 112 -9.95 -8.54 -3.94
CA GLN A 112 -10.18 -9.92 -4.34
C GLN A 112 -8.87 -10.72 -4.26
N TYR A 113 -8.13 -10.55 -3.16
CA TYR A 113 -6.81 -11.14 -3.00
C TYR A 113 -6.91 -12.66 -3.02
N ASN A 114 -6.25 -13.26 -4.01
CA ASN A 114 -6.09 -14.70 -4.15
C ASN A 114 -4.60 -15.00 -4.14
N LYS A 115 -4.19 -15.95 -3.30
CA LYS A 115 -2.81 -16.46 -3.32
C LYS A 115 -2.66 -17.33 -4.56
N THR A 116 -2.00 -16.80 -5.59
CA THR A 116 -1.53 -17.57 -6.76
C THR A 116 -0.38 -18.49 -6.38
#